data_AF-A0A920GUL5-F1
#
_entry.id   AF-A0A920GUL5-F1
#
_cell.length_a   1.000
_cell.length_b   1.000
_cell.length_c   1.000
_cell.angle_alpha   90.00
_cell.angle_beta   90.00
_cell.angle_gamma   90.00
#
_symmetry.space_group_name_H-M   'P 1'
#
loop_
_entity.id
_entity.type
_entity.pdbx_description
1 polymer ?
#
loop_
_entity_poly.entity_id
_entity_poly.type
_entity_poly.pdbx_seq_one_letter_code
_entity_poly.pdbx_strand_id
1 'polypeptide(L)'
;MYSINTKQRYLKGFIFFLSLFFVTSSWSEQKITPEDLPPWLKPELLVHLAAMRMNDSQNMEFREGLKECLTGLNGVVKREMRKGGVNIPKRIERGINRQYKKLDERMRRSLQPSQIESWELYLDGLKEVMSKGSMKKTSESEKGEFLIREINHDLKNAALSIFKNK
;
A
#
# COMPACT_ATOMS: atom_id res chain seq x y z
N MET A 1 -17.85 66.53 -15.38
CA MET A 1 -18.42 65.94 -14.14
C MET A 1 -18.58 64.44 -14.34
N TYR A 2 -17.70 63.61 -13.77
CA TYR A 2 -17.96 62.18 -13.55
C TYR A 2 -17.37 61.81 -12.18
N SER A 3 -18.24 61.74 -11.17
CA SER A 3 -17.88 61.26 -9.84
C SER A 3 -17.80 59.74 -9.90
N ILE A 4 -16.59 59.20 -10.05
CA ILE A 4 -16.36 57.75 -10.08
C ILE A 4 -16.42 57.24 -8.64
N ASN A 5 -17.47 56.47 -8.38
CA ASN A 5 -17.90 56.01 -7.07
C ASN A 5 -16.86 55.08 -6.43
N THR A 6 -16.01 55.63 -5.56
CA THR A 6 -14.88 54.94 -4.90
C THR A 6 -15.31 53.68 -4.15
N LYS A 7 -16.55 53.63 -3.65
CA LYS A 7 -17.13 52.46 -2.95
C LYS A 7 -17.24 51.21 -3.82
N GLN A 8 -17.46 51.35 -5.14
CA GLN A 8 -17.56 50.20 -6.04
C GLN A 8 -16.21 49.53 -6.33
N ARG A 9 -15.09 50.26 -6.22
CA ARG A 9 -13.74 49.70 -6.39
C ARG A 9 -13.35 48.80 -5.23
N TYR A 10 -13.64 49.22 -4.00
CA TYR A 10 -13.37 48.40 -2.81
C TYR A 10 -14.26 47.16 -2.75
N LEU A 11 -15.53 47.26 -3.16
CA LEU A 11 -16.45 46.12 -3.19
C LEU A 11 -15.98 45.03 -4.17
N LYS A 12 -15.50 45.40 -5.36
CA LYS A 12 -14.95 44.46 -6.35
C LYS A 12 -13.64 43.82 -5.87
N GLY A 13 -12.76 44.60 -5.24
CA GLY A 13 -11.53 44.08 -4.63
C GLY A 13 -11.82 43.08 -3.51
N PHE A 14 -12.79 43.40 -2.65
CA PHE A 14 -13.19 42.53 -1.54
C PHE A 14 -13.83 41.22 -2.03
N ILE A 15 -14.68 41.27 -3.06
CA ILE A 15 -15.27 40.05 -3.67
C ILE A 15 -14.19 39.17 -4.31
N PHE A 16 -13.17 39.77 -4.95
CA PHE A 16 -12.07 39.02 -5.52
C PHE A 16 -11.23 38.32 -4.45
N PHE A 17 -10.88 39.02 -3.36
CA PHE A 17 -10.17 38.42 -2.22
C PHE A 17 -10.98 37.34 -1.49
N LEU A 18 -12.29 37.52 -1.33
CA LEU A 18 -13.18 36.53 -0.71
C LEU A 18 -13.28 35.24 -1.57
N SER A 19 -13.31 35.39 -2.90
CA SER A 19 -13.33 34.24 -3.82
C SER A 19 -12.03 33.42 -3.79
N LEU A 20 -10.89 34.07 -3.54
CA LEU A 20 -9.59 33.41 -3.48
C LEU A 20 -9.42 32.59 -2.19
N PHE A 21 -10.10 32.98 -1.10
CA PHE A 21 -10.06 32.27 0.18
C PHE A 21 -10.88 30.97 0.18
N PHE A 22 -11.84 30.82 -0.73
CA PHE A 22 -12.66 29.59 -0.86
C PHE A 22 -12.01 28.49 -1.72
N VAL A 23 -10.95 28.78 -2.47
CA VAL A 23 -10.27 27.78 -3.32
C VAL A 23 -9.35 26.86 -2.52
N THR A 24 -8.94 27.24 -1.31
CA THR A 24 -7.97 26.49 -0.50
C THR A 24 -8.58 25.44 0.44
N SER A 25 -9.90 25.37 0.56
CA SER A 25 -10.59 24.38 1.43
C SER A 25 -10.97 23.08 0.72
N SER A 26 -10.58 22.91 -0.55
CA SER A 26 -10.82 21.66 -1.32
C SER A 26 -9.68 20.64 -1.21
N TRP A 27 -8.93 20.64 -0.11
CA TRP A 27 -8.24 19.42 0.30
C TRP A 27 -9.26 18.49 0.94
N SER A 28 -9.96 17.74 0.09
CA SER A 28 -10.74 16.59 0.51
C SER A 28 -9.83 15.68 1.32
N GLU A 29 -10.09 15.58 2.63
CA GLU A 29 -9.65 14.47 3.44
C GLU A 29 -10.31 13.23 2.84
N GLN A 30 -9.59 12.56 1.95
CA GLN A 30 -10.10 11.37 1.27
C GLN A 30 -10.30 10.34 2.37
N LYS A 31 -11.55 10.16 2.83
CA LYS A 31 -11.92 9.11 3.78
C LYS A 31 -11.46 7.81 3.16
N ILE A 32 -10.31 7.31 3.60
CA ILE A 32 -9.76 6.04 3.13
C ILE A 32 -10.74 4.98 3.61
N THR A 33 -11.63 4.56 2.72
CA THR A 33 -12.56 3.47 2.98
C THR A 33 -11.74 2.18 3.15
N PRO A 34 -12.06 1.32 4.13
CA PRO A 34 -11.32 0.09 4.39
C PRO A 34 -11.14 -0.80 3.16
N GLU A 35 -12.08 -0.71 2.21
CA GLU A 35 -12.03 -1.43 0.93
C GLU A 35 -10.90 -0.96 -0.01
N ASP A 36 -10.40 0.27 0.14
CA ASP A 36 -9.35 0.84 -0.73
C ASP A 36 -7.93 0.58 -0.22
N LEU A 37 -7.77 -0.04 0.96
CA LEU A 37 -6.46 -0.37 1.48
C LEU A 37 -5.88 -1.55 0.71
N PRO A 38 -4.58 -1.51 0.40
CA PRO A 38 -3.94 -2.63 -0.25
C PRO A 38 -4.02 -3.87 0.67
N PRO A 39 -4.02 -5.09 0.11
CA PRO A 39 -4.25 -6.32 0.87
C PRO A 39 -3.30 -6.52 2.06
N TRP A 40 -2.09 -5.98 2.01
CA TRP A 40 -1.09 -6.06 3.09
C TRP A 40 -1.24 -4.98 4.18
N LEU A 41 -2.22 -4.08 4.09
CA LEU A 41 -2.55 -3.07 5.10
C LEU A 41 -4.00 -3.13 5.56
N LYS A 42 -4.70 -4.25 5.35
CA LYS A 42 -6.08 -4.35 5.82
C LYS A 42 -6.19 -4.16 7.33
N PRO A 43 -7.33 -3.66 7.85
CA PRO A 43 -7.50 -3.39 9.27
C PRO A 43 -7.15 -4.57 10.18
N GLU A 44 -7.42 -5.81 9.76
CA GLU A 44 -7.10 -7.00 10.55
C GLU A 44 -5.59 -7.16 10.78
N LEU A 45 -4.76 -6.77 9.81
CA LEU A 45 -3.30 -6.83 9.91
C LEU A 45 -2.73 -5.65 10.71
N LEU A 46 -3.38 -4.48 10.63
CA LEU A 46 -2.94 -3.27 11.33
C LEU A 46 -3.00 -3.43 12.85
N VAL A 47 -3.93 -4.23 13.37
CA VAL A 47 -4.01 -4.54 14.81
C VAL A 47 -2.71 -5.18 15.30
N HIS A 48 -2.17 -6.14 14.54
CA HIS A 48 -0.91 -6.82 14.89
C HIS A 48 0.31 -5.90 14.73
N LEU A 49 0.32 -5.03 13.72
CA LEU A 49 1.38 -4.02 13.56
C LEU A 49 1.38 -3.01 14.72
N ALA A 50 0.20 -2.52 15.13
CA ALA A 50 0.06 -1.61 16.24
C ALA A 50 0.48 -2.25 17.57
N ALA A 51 0.13 -3.53 17.77
CA ALA A 51 0.49 -4.29 18.96
C ALA A 51 2.00 -4.45 19.14
N MET A 52 2.78 -4.57 18.05
CA MET A 52 4.24 -4.67 18.13
C MET A 52 4.91 -3.40 18.69
N ARG A 53 4.27 -2.22 18.59
CA ARG A 53 4.83 -0.92 19.04
C ARG A 53 6.29 -0.73 18.61
N MET A 54 6.55 -0.94 17.32
CA MET A 54 7.88 -0.81 16.73
C MET A 54 8.44 0.60 16.87
N ASN A 55 9.73 0.72 17.17
CA ASN A 55 10.44 2.01 17.11
C ASN A 55 10.76 2.40 15.65
N ASP A 56 11.28 3.60 15.43
CA ASP A 56 11.52 4.12 14.07
C ASP A 56 12.49 3.26 13.24
N SER A 57 13.52 2.70 13.88
CA SER A 57 14.46 1.80 13.22
C SER A 57 13.79 0.50 12.78
N GLN A 58 13.00 -0.11 13.68
CA GLN A 58 12.23 -1.32 13.37
C GLN A 58 11.15 -1.07 12.30
N ASN A 59 10.51 0.10 12.33
CA ASN A 59 9.55 0.52 11.31
C ASN A 59 10.22 0.67 9.94
N MET A 60 11.46 1.18 9.90
CA MET A 60 12.23 1.27 8.65
C MET A 60 12.56 -0.14 8.12
N GLU A 61 13.06 -1.03 8.97
CA GLU A 61 13.32 -2.44 8.61
C GLU A 61 12.07 -3.16 8.09
N PHE A 62 10.93 -2.94 8.75
CA PHE A 62 9.65 -3.46 8.31
C PHE A 62 9.26 -2.96 6.92
N ARG A 63 9.33 -1.65 6.70
CA ARG A 63 8.93 -1.04 5.41
C ARG A 63 9.80 -1.52 4.27
N GLU A 64 11.11 -1.57 4.48
CA GLU A 64 12.07 -2.06 3.49
C GLU A 64 11.89 -3.55 3.23
N GLY A 65 11.81 -4.35 4.29
CA GLY A 65 11.57 -5.79 4.20
C GLY A 65 10.27 -6.12 3.47
N LEU A 66 9.18 -5.42 3.78
CA LEU A 66 7.89 -5.60 3.13
C LEU A 66 7.97 -5.21 1.64
N LYS A 67 8.58 -4.07 1.32
CA LYS A 67 8.79 -3.63 -0.07
C LYS A 67 9.58 -4.67 -0.88
N GLU A 68 10.68 -5.19 -0.32
CA GLU A 68 11.48 -6.23 -0.94
C GLU A 68 10.70 -7.53 -1.12
N CYS A 69 9.94 -7.94 -0.10
CA CYS A 69 9.10 -9.13 -0.16
C CYS A 69 8.07 -9.01 -1.30
N LEU A 70 7.27 -7.94 -1.33
CA LEU A 70 6.24 -7.72 -2.36
C LEU A 70 6.84 -7.64 -3.77
N THR A 71 7.96 -6.95 -3.93
CA THR A 71 8.69 -6.90 -5.20
C THR A 71 9.20 -8.29 -5.61
N GLY A 72 9.71 -9.06 -4.64
CA GLY A 72 10.17 -10.42 -4.81
C GLY A 72 9.05 -11.40 -5.21
N LEU A 73 7.86 -11.27 -4.61
CA LEU A 73 6.68 -12.06 -4.95
C LEU A 73 6.30 -11.85 -6.42
N ASN A 74 6.20 -10.59 -6.86
CA ASN A 74 5.97 -10.25 -8.26
C ASN A 74 7.05 -10.81 -9.19
N GLY A 75 8.32 -10.67 -8.80
CA GLY A 75 9.45 -11.17 -9.56
C GLY A 75 9.41 -12.69 -9.72
N VAL A 76 8.99 -13.43 -8.70
CA VAL A 76 8.80 -14.89 -8.76
C VAL A 76 7.72 -15.22 -9.78
N VAL A 77 6.52 -14.66 -9.65
CA VAL A 77 5.39 -14.96 -10.54
C VAL A 77 5.76 -14.67 -12.00
N LYS A 78 6.23 -13.45 -12.30
CA LYS A 78 6.62 -13.03 -13.65
C LYS A 78 7.72 -13.93 -14.24
N ARG A 79 8.74 -14.24 -13.45
CA ARG A 79 9.86 -15.09 -13.89
C ARG A 79 9.41 -16.52 -14.18
N GLU A 80 8.61 -17.12 -13.29
CA GLU A 80 8.19 -18.50 -13.48
C GLU A 80 7.17 -18.62 -14.64
N MET A 81 6.30 -17.63 -14.83
CA MET A 81 5.41 -17.51 -16.00
C MET A 81 6.22 -17.41 -17.30
N ARG A 82 7.20 -16.50 -17.36
CA ARG A 82 8.06 -16.31 -18.55
C ARG A 82 8.86 -17.56 -18.91
N LYS A 83 9.33 -18.32 -17.92
CA LYS A 83 10.07 -19.57 -18.14
C LYS A 83 9.19 -20.68 -18.70
N GLY A 84 7.87 -20.67 -18.44
CA GLY A 84 6.95 -21.73 -18.84
C GLY A 84 7.34 -23.10 -18.24
N GLY A 85 6.94 -24.17 -18.94
CA GLY A 85 7.28 -25.56 -18.62
C GLY A 85 6.28 -26.27 -17.69
N VAL A 86 6.68 -27.45 -17.21
CA VAL A 86 5.87 -28.25 -16.26
C VAL A 86 6.00 -27.72 -14.83
N ASN A 87 5.00 -28.01 -13.99
CA ASN A 87 5.00 -27.72 -12.55
C ASN A 87 5.19 -26.23 -12.18
N ILE A 88 4.72 -25.30 -13.02
CA ILE A 88 4.80 -23.86 -12.76
C ILE A 88 4.17 -23.47 -11.40
N PRO A 89 2.97 -23.98 -11.02
CA PRO A 89 2.36 -23.62 -9.73
C PRO A 89 3.26 -23.94 -8.53
N LYS A 90 3.82 -25.16 -8.49
CA LYS A 90 4.73 -25.61 -7.41
C LYS A 90 6.06 -24.84 -7.38
N ARG A 91 6.51 -24.30 -8.51
CA ARG A 91 7.68 -23.42 -8.56
C ARG A 91 7.37 -22.03 -8.02
N ILE A 92 6.20 -21.48 -8.36
CA ILE A 92 5.74 -20.20 -7.83
C ILE A 92 5.57 -20.29 -6.32
N GLU A 93 4.87 -21.32 -5.82
CA GLU A 93 4.68 -21.55 -4.39
C GLU A 93 6.00 -21.59 -3.62
N ARG A 94 6.98 -22.38 -4.10
CA ARG A 94 8.32 -22.43 -3.48
C ARG A 94 9.03 -21.08 -3.53
N GLY A 95 8.90 -20.34 -4.62
CA GLY A 95 9.48 -19.01 -4.74
C GLY A 95 8.85 -17.99 -3.78
N ILE A 96 7.52 -18.04 -3.62
CA ILE A 96 6.76 -17.21 -2.69
C ILE A 96 7.16 -17.52 -1.24
N ASN A 97 7.21 -18.80 -0.86
CA ASN A 97 7.62 -19.22 0.48
C ASN A 97 9.04 -18.73 0.83
N ARG A 98 9.94 -18.70 -0.15
CA ARG A 98 11.29 -18.12 0.04
C ARG A 98 11.25 -16.61 0.30
N GLN A 99 10.32 -15.85 -0.30
CA GLN A 99 10.20 -14.41 -0.04
C GLN A 99 9.64 -14.14 1.35
N TYR A 100 8.63 -14.90 1.79
CA TYR A 100 8.12 -14.79 3.16
C TYR A 100 9.17 -15.17 4.19
N LYS A 101 9.93 -16.25 3.95
CA LYS A 101 11.04 -16.65 4.84
C LYS A 101 12.10 -15.54 4.96
N LYS A 102 12.46 -14.88 3.86
CA LYS A 102 13.41 -13.76 3.91
C LYS A 102 12.89 -12.58 4.73
N LEU A 103 11.61 -12.25 4.58
CA LEU A 103 10.96 -11.21 5.36
C LEU A 103 10.96 -11.57 6.86
N ASP A 104 10.57 -12.80 7.19
CA ASP A 104 10.57 -13.31 8.57
C ASP A 104 11.97 -13.24 9.21
N GLU A 105 12.98 -13.76 8.53
CA GLU A 105 14.37 -13.70 9.01
C GLU A 105 14.86 -12.26 9.21
N ARG A 106 14.49 -11.33 8.31
CA ARG A 106 14.85 -9.92 8.46
C ARG A 106 14.21 -9.31 9.69
N MET A 107 12.90 -9.53 9.88
CA MET A 107 12.18 -8.97 11.02
C MET A 107 12.63 -9.55 12.35
N ARG A 108 12.84 -10.87 12.44
CA ARG A 108 13.33 -11.52 13.66
C ARG A 108 14.70 -11.03 14.13
N ARG A 109 15.54 -10.50 13.24
CA ARG A 109 16.82 -9.87 13.62
C ARG A 109 16.64 -8.48 14.25
N SER A 110 15.56 -7.78 13.91
CA SER A 110 15.28 -6.40 14.34
C SER A 110 14.34 -6.31 15.53
N LEU A 111 13.48 -7.31 15.71
CA LEU A 111 12.42 -7.32 16.72
C LEU A 111 12.91 -7.83 18.07
N GLN A 112 12.29 -7.31 19.12
CA GLN A 112 12.45 -7.78 20.49
C GLN A 112 11.63 -9.05 20.71
N PRO A 113 12.00 -9.93 21.66
CA PRO A 113 11.25 -11.16 21.96
C PRO A 113 9.76 -10.93 22.22
N SER A 114 9.40 -9.84 22.91
CA SER A 114 8.00 -9.48 23.19
C SER A 114 7.18 -9.10 21.95
N GLN A 115 7.82 -8.79 20.83
CA GLN A 115 7.18 -8.39 19.59
C GLN A 115 6.94 -9.58 18.63
N ILE A 116 7.59 -10.73 18.89
CA ILE A 116 7.60 -11.88 17.98
C ILE A 116 6.22 -12.50 17.78
N GLU A 117 5.41 -12.64 18.83
CA GLU A 117 4.07 -13.20 18.71
C GLU A 117 3.18 -12.35 17.79
N SER A 118 3.18 -11.03 17.99
CA SER A 118 2.43 -10.10 17.13
C SER A 118 2.96 -10.10 15.70
N TRP A 119 4.27 -10.28 15.50
CA TRP A 119 4.87 -10.45 14.18
C TRP A 119 4.40 -11.72 13.46
N GLU A 120 4.36 -12.85 14.17
CA GLU A 120 3.91 -14.14 13.61
C GLU A 120 2.45 -14.05 13.15
N LEU A 121 1.59 -13.47 13.99
CA LEU A 121 0.18 -13.22 13.63
C LEU A 121 0.05 -12.30 12.41
N TYR A 122 0.84 -11.23 12.33
CA TYR A 122 0.87 -10.36 11.16
C TYR A 122 1.31 -11.13 9.90
N LEU A 123 2.39 -11.91 9.98
CA LEU A 123 2.96 -12.61 8.84
C LEU A 123 2.01 -13.70 8.32
N ASP A 124 1.33 -14.40 9.22
CA ASP A 124 0.35 -15.43 8.84
C ASP A 124 -0.90 -14.80 8.23
N GLY A 125 -1.40 -13.71 8.83
CA GLY A 125 -2.49 -12.93 8.23
C GLY A 125 -2.12 -12.39 6.84
N LEU A 126 -0.88 -11.93 6.66
CA LEU A 126 -0.39 -11.47 5.35
C LEU A 126 -0.43 -12.59 4.31
N LYS A 127 0.06 -13.79 4.65
CA LYS A 127 0.01 -14.96 3.74
C LYS A 127 -1.43 -15.29 3.36
N GLU A 128 -2.33 -15.28 4.35
CA GLU A 128 -3.74 -15.60 4.15
C GLU A 128 -4.40 -14.58 3.21
N VAL A 129 -4.26 -13.29 3.48
CA VAL A 129 -4.87 -12.23 2.68
C VAL A 129 -4.31 -12.22 1.25
N MET A 130 -3.01 -12.44 1.08
CA MET A 130 -2.39 -12.53 -0.24
C MET A 130 -2.86 -13.77 -1.02
N SER A 131 -3.08 -14.90 -0.33
CA SER A 131 -3.64 -16.11 -0.95
C SER A 131 -5.11 -15.92 -1.35
N LYS A 132 -5.93 -15.29 -0.49
CA LYS A 132 -7.35 -15.01 -0.76
C LYS A 132 -7.54 -13.97 -1.86
N GLY A 133 -6.68 -12.95 -1.92
CA GLY A 133 -6.64 -11.98 -3.02
C GLY A 133 -6.42 -12.65 -4.39
N SER A 134 -5.61 -13.72 -4.43
CA SER A 134 -5.42 -14.51 -5.66
C SER A 134 -6.62 -15.40 -6.03
N MET A 135 -7.50 -15.72 -5.07
CA MET A 135 -8.64 -16.62 -5.27
C MET A 135 -9.98 -15.92 -5.55
N LYS A 136 -10.21 -14.70 -5.03
CA LYS A 136 -11.56 -14.07 -5.08
C LYS A 136 -11.94 -13.46 -6.44
N LYS A 137 -11.04 -13.41 -7.43
CA LYS A 137 -11.29 -12.80 -8.75
C LYS A 137 -10.88 -13.69 -9.95
N THR A 138 -10.93 -15.01 -9.82
CA THR A 138 -10.52 -15.88 -10.94
C THR A 138 -11.53 -17.00 -11.22
N SER A 139 -12.42 -16.77 -12.19
CA SER A 139 -12.85 -17.86 -13.09
C SER A 139 -11.60 -18.42 -13.77
N GLU A 140 -11.57 -19.74 -13.94
CA GLU A 140 -10.38 -20.59 -13.95
C GLU A 140 -9.31 -20.33 -15.05
N SER A 141 -9.49 -19.36 -15.96
CA SER A 141 -8.61 -19.15 -17.13
C SER A 141 -7.68 -17.93 -17.10
N GLU A 142 -7.68 -17.07 -16.06
CA GLU A 142 -6.90 -15.80 -16.06
C GLU A 142 -5.93 -15.64 -14.85
N LYS A 143 -5.49 -16.76 -14.26
CA LYS A 143 -4.66 -16.78 -13.03
C LYS A 143 -3.32 -16.04 -13.13
N GLY A 144 -2.78 -15.83 -14.34
CA GLY A 144 -1.43 -15.26 -14.54
C GLY A 144 -1.38 -13.75 -14.79
N GLU A 145 -2.34 -13.21 -15.55
CA GLU A 145 -2.33 -11.79 -15.95
C GLU A 145 -2.96 -10.86 -14.91
N PHE A 146 -3.94 -11.37 -14.15
CA PHE A 146 -4.67 -10.59 -13.17
C PHE A 146 -3.80 -10.19 -11.97
N LEU A 147 -2.98 -11.12 -11.47
CA LEU A 147 -1.97 -10.87 -10.42
C LEU A 147 -1.00 -9.74 -10.79
N ILE A 148 -0.71 -9.56 -12.08
CA ILE A 148 0.23 -8.55 -12.55
C ILE A 148 -0.43 -7.17 -12.63
N ARG A 149 -1.71 -7.07 -12.99
CA ARG A 149 -2.42 -5.78 -13.12
C ARG A 149 -2.74 -5.16 -11.76
N GLU A 150 -3.25 -5.94 -10.80
CA GLU A 150 -3.69 -5.39 -9.52
C GLU A 150 -2.49 -5.02 -8.64
N ILE A 151 -1.45 -5.85 -8.59
CA ILE A 151 -0.25 -5.53 -7.81
C ILE A 151 0.50 -4.32 -8.40
N ASN A 152 0.52 -4.15 -9.73
CA ASN A 152 1.12 -2.95 -10.34
C ASN A 152 0.29 -1.68 -10.07
N HIS A 153 -1.05 -1.78 -10.02
CA HIS A 153 -1.93 -0.65 -9.75
C HIS A 153 -1.80 -0.18 -8.29
N ASP A 154 -1.83 -1.12 -7.34
CA ASP A 154 -1.78 -0.81 -5.91
C ASP A 154 -0.40 -0.31 -5.48
N LEU A 155 0.68 -0.85 -6.07
CA LEU A 155 2.03 -0.35 -5.83
C LEU A 155 2.25 1.05 -6.43
N LYS A 156 1.66 1.35 -7.60
CA LYS A 156 1.78 2.67 -8.22
C LYS A 156 1.07 3.74 -7.38
N ASN A 157 -0.12 3.41 -6.85
CA ASN A 157 -0.87 4.34 -6.00
C ASN A 157 -0.26 4.49 -4.60
N ALA A 158 0.28 3.42 -4.01
CA ALA A 158 1.02 3.48 -2.75
C ALA A 158 2.34 4.26 -2.86
N ALA A 159 3.07 4.11 -3.98
CA ALA A 159 4.28 4.92 -4.22
C ALA A 159 3.94 6.41 -4.40
N LEU A 160 2.81 6.72 -5.05
CA LEU A 160 2.34 8.10 -5.25
C LEU A 160 1.85 8.75 -3.97
N SER A 161 1.18 8.02 -3.07
CA SER A 161 0.72 8.56 -1.77
C SER A 161 1.88 8.81 -0.81
N ILE A 162 2.94 7.99 -0.88
CA ILE A 162 4.17 8.18 -0.08
C ILE A 162 4.99 9.38 -0.58
N PHE A 163 5.03 9.64 -1.90
CA PHE A 163 5.79 10.78 -2.47
C PHE A 163 5.07 12.13 -2.38
N LYS A 164 3.73 12.15 -2.26
CA LYS A 164 2.95 13.39 -2.12
C LYS A 164 2.92 13.99 -0.71
N ASN A 165 3.40 13.26 0.30
CA ASN A 165 3.44 13.69 1.71
C ASN A 165 4.84 14.15 2.17
N LYS A 166 5.65 14.69 1.26
CA LYS A 166 6.95 15.29 1.53
C LYS A 166 6.97 16.72 0.98
#